data_AF-A0A968J0K9-F1
#
_entry.id   AF-A0A968J0K9-F1
#
_cell.length_a   1.000
_cell.length_b   1.000
_cell.length_c   1.000
_cell.angle_alpha   90.00
_cell.angle_beta   90.00
_cell.angle_gamma   90.00
#
_symmetry.space_group_name_H-M   'P 1'
#
loop_
_entity.id
_entity.type
_entity.pdbx_description
1 polymer ?
#
loop_
_entity_poly.entity_id
_entity_poly.type
_entity_poly.pdbx_seq_one_letter_code
_entity_poly.pdbx_strand_id
1 'polypeptide(L)'
;MKLDLEPALAAGGGGTEMSSEVRRLILVALGEQTLSFADVLVAEILLVERSYILPLPFYGSAVLGVIHHQGGVVPLVSLRRALGESAAVLPERLTAVRLTELAPDGLAGMGLVVDRLVGSVSVEDLTKFPAVTYVPAASVLARLAPNLWQPQRWAA
;
A
#
# COMPACT_ATOMS: atom_id res chain seq x y z
N MET A 1 -1.32 -14.60 28.80
CA MET A 1 -2.30 -13.95 27.91
C MET A 1 -1.72 -14.04 26.52
N LYS A 2 -2.18 -15.02 25.74
CA LYS A 2 -1.66 -15.37 24.41
C LYS A 2 -2.30 -14.36 23.44
N LEU A 3 -1.51 -13.55 22.75
CA LEU A 3 -2.04 -12.71 21.67
C LEU A 3 -2.28 -13.66 20.49
N ASP A 4 -3.53 -14.06 20.31
CA ASP A 4 -3.98 -14.71 19.09
C ASP A 4 -3.95 -13.67 17.96
N LEU A 5 -2.82 -13.64 17.23
CA LEU A 5 -2.74 -13.06 15.90
C LEU A 5 -3.51 -14.00 14.96
N GLU A 6 -4.83 -13.89 14.97
CA GLU A 6 -5.71 -14.54 13.99
C GLU A 6 -5.30 -14.05 12.58
N PRO A 7 -4.98 -14.95 11.63
CA PRO A 7 -4.72 -14.57 10.26
C PRO A 7 -6.05 -14.16 9.63
N ALA A 8 -6.25 -12.85 9.43
CA ALA A 8 -7.34 -12.31 8.64
C ALA A 8 -7.12 -12.53 7.12
N LEU A 9 -6.80 -13.77 6.74
CA LEU A 9 -6.73 -14.27 5.36
C LEU A 9 -7.33 -15.68 5.33
N ALA A 10 -8.65 -15.78 5.47
CA ALA A 10 -9.37 -17.00 5.14
C ALA A 10 -10.80 -16.67 4.67
N ALA A 11 -10.93 -16.45 3.36
CA ALA A 11 -12.17 -16.69 2.64
C ALA A 11 -11.88 -16.93 1.14
N GLY A 12 -11.79 -18.21 0.75
CA GLY A 12 -12.17 -18.65 -0.60
C GLY A 12 -11.13 -19.35 -1.48
N GLY A 13 -11.00 -20.68 -1.34
CA GLY A 13 -10.99 -21.62 -2.47
C GLY A 13 -9.69 -21.93 -3.22
N GLY A 14 -8.96 -22.94 -2.75
CA GLY A 14 -8.31 -23.99 -3.57
C GLY A 14 -7.18 -23.60 -4.52
N GLY A 15 -5.94 -23.60 -4.03
CA GLY A 15 -4.73 -23.62 -4.84
C GLY A 15 -3.47 -23.37 -4.01
N THR A 16 -2.67 -24.42 -3.80
CA THR A 16 -1.27 -24.43 -3.30
C THR A 16 -0.89 -23.37 -2.26
N GLU A 17 -0.94 -23.75 -0.98
CA GLU A 17 -0.41 -22.97 0.14
C GLU A 17 1.11 -22.74 0.00
N MET A 18 1.48 -21.61 -0.60
CA MET A 18 2.79 -21.00 -0.40
C MET A 18 2.69 -20.23 0.93
N SER A 19 2.98 -20.89 2.05
CA SER A 19 3.01 -20.26 3.38
C SER A 19 4.14 -19.23 3.44
N SER A 20 3.85 -18.02 2.96
CA SER A 20 4.73 -16.87 3.09
C SER A 20 4.63 -16.34 4.52
N GLU A 21 5.44 -16.94 5.40
CA GLU A 21 5.51 -16.53 6.80
C GLU A 21 6.03 -15.08 6.88
N VAL A 22 5.23 -14.20 7.49
CA VAL A 22 5.60 -12.79 7.68
C VAL A 22 6.72 -12.71 8.70
N ARG A 23 7.90 -12.24 8.28
CA ARG A 23 9.08 -12.14 9.16
C ARG A 23 9.37 -10.71 9.55
N ARG A 24 9.03 -9.77 8.68
CA ARG A 24 9.28 -8.35 8.88
C ARG A 24 8.05 -7.52 8.56
N LEU A 25 7.98 -6.38 9.24
CA LEU A 25 7.01 -5.33 8.97
C LEU A 25 7.75 -4.11 8.44
N ILE A 26 7.27 -3.59 7.31
CA ILE A 26 7.72 -2.31 6.76
C ILE A 26 6.80 -1.22 7.31
N LEU A 27 7.40 -0.25 8.00
CA LEU A 27 6.70 0.82 8.69
C LEU A 27 6.72 2.08 7.83
N VAL A 28 5.55 2.67 7.59
CA VAL A 28 5.41 3.90 6.83
C VAL A 28 4.50 4.88 7.55
N ALA A 29 4.77 6.18 7.40
CA ALA A 29 3.91 7.22 7.94
C ALA A 29 2.81 7.57 6.94
N LEU A 30 1.59 7.75 7.45
CA LEU A 30 0.44 8.22 6.70
C LEU A 30 -0.46 9.06 7.63
N GLY A 31 -0.41 10.39 7.49
CA GLY A 31 -1.08 11.26 8.47
C GLY A 31 -0.44 11.13 9.84
N GLU A 32 -1.30 11.04 10.85
CA GLU A 32 -0.92 10.79 12.24
C GLU A 32 -0.73 9.29 12.53
N GLN A 33 -0.88 8.42 11.52
CA GLN A 33 -0.81 6.97 11.68
C GLN A 33 0.50 6.42 11.14
N THR A 34 0.99 5.35 11.76
CA THR A 34 2.05 4.52 11.20
C THR A 34 1.43 3.20 10.73
N LEU A 35 1.51 2.95 9.43
CA LEU A 35 1.05 1.70 8.84
C LEU A 35 2.16 0.65 8.86
N SER A 36 1.79 -0.60 9.12
CA SER A 36 2.68 -1.76 9.03
C SER A 36 2.30 -2.66 7.86
N PHE A 37 3.16 -2.73 6.85
CA PHE A 37 3.04 -3.67 5.75
C PHE A 37 3.79 -4.95 6.10
N ALA A 38 3.16 -6.10 5.92
CA ALA A 38 3.89 -7.36 5.89
C ALA A 38 4.89 -7.34 4.73
N ASP A 39 6.12 -7.78 4.98
CA ASP A 39 7.18 -7.83 3.96
C ASP A 39 6.77 -8.60 2.70
N VAL A 40 6.01 -9.67 2.85
CA VAL A 40 5.46 -10.46 1.73
C VAL A 40 4.56 -9.66 0.78
N LEU A 41 3.98 -8.53 1.24
CA LEU A 41 3.15 -7.65 0.44
C LEU A 41 3.95 -6.54 -0.26
N VAL A 42 5.22 -6.33 0.10
CA VAL A 42 6.05 -5.23 -0.41
C VAL A 42 7.09 -5.76 -1.40
N ALA A 43 6.93 -5.40 -2.66
CA ALA A 43 7.90 -5.72 -3.70
C ALA A 43 9.15 -4.83 -3.56
N GLU A 44 8.96 -3.52 -3.35
CA GLU A 44 10.03 -2.54 -3.18
C GLU A 44 9.47 -1.20 -2.66
N ILE A 45 10.37 -0.33 -2.19
CA ILE A 45 10.07 1.07 -1.87
C ILE A 45 10.62 1.94 -2.98
N LEU A 46 9.72 2.67 -3.66
CA LEU A 46 10.05 3.57 -4.75
C LEU A 46 10.18 5.00 -4.22
N LEU A 47 11.19 5.71 -4.69
CA LEU A 47 11.32 7.15 -4.52
C LEU A 47 11.09 7.79 -5.89
N VAL A 48 10.02 8.55 -6.02
CA VAL A 48 9.50 9.02 -7.31
C VAL A 48 9.49 10.54 -7.33
N GLU A 49 10.14 11.15 -8.33
CA GLU A 49 9.96 12.56 -8.60
C GLU A 49 8.59 12.79 -9.24
N ARG A 50 7.82 13.75 -8.73
CA ARG A 50 6.45 14.04 -9.15
C ARG A 50 6.38 14.39 -10.64
N SER A 51 7.41 15.03 -11.17
CA SER A 51 7.55 15.34 -12.60
C SER A 51 7.66 14.12 -13.51
N TYR A 52 7.97 12.92 -12.97
CA TYR A 52 8.04 11.68 -13.76
C TYR A 52 6.70 10.95 -13.86
N ILE A 53 5.67 11.43 -13.16
CA ILE A 53 4.34 10.84 -13.19
C ILE A 53 3.63 11.27 -14.46
N LEU A 54 3.26 10.29 -15.28
CA LEU A 54 2.36 10.51 -16.40
C LEU A 54 0.92 10.50 -15.88
N PRO A 55 0.21 11.64 -15.82
CA PRO A 55 -1.15 11.69 -15.32
C PRO A 55 -2.09 10.93 -16.26
N LEU A 56 -3.04 10.20 -15.69
CA LEU A 56 -4.08 9.51 -16.44
C LEU A 56 -5.40 10.29 -16.39
N PRO A 57 -5.98 10.67 -17.53
CA PRO A 57 -7.29 11.31 -17.54
C PRO A 57 -8.37 10.30 -17.15
N PHE A 58 -9.50 10.81 -16.65
CA PHE A 58 -10.69 10.02 -16.29
C PHE A 58 -10.52 9.08 -15.10
N TYR A 59 -9.47 9.22 -14.28
CA TYR A 59 -9.37 8.52 -13.00
C TYR A 59 -9.71 9.44 -11.83
N GLY A 60 -10.09 8.84 -10.70
CA GLY A 60 -10.34 9.58 -9.46
C GLY A 60 -9.06 10.25 -8.94
N SER A 61 -9.21 11.28 -8.10
CA SER A 61 -8.09 12.09 -7.58
C SER A 61 -7.03 11.29 -6.79
N ALA A 62 -7.40 10.10 -6.31
CA ALA A 62 -6.50 9.16 -5.66
C ALA A 62 -5.47 8.54 -6.62
N VAL A 63 -5.81 8.40 -7.90
CA VAL A 63 -4.87 7.96 -8.93
C VAL A 63 -4.02 9.16 -9.35
N LEU A 64 -2.72 9.06 -9.11
CA LEU A 64 -1.78 10.11 -9.51
C LEU A 64 -1.37 9.97 -10.98
N GLY A 65 -1.36 8.74 -11.48
CA GLY A 65 -0.96 8.42 -12.84
C GLY A 65 -0.14 7.13 -12.87
N VAL A 66 0.81 7.09 -13.80
CA VAL A 66 1.76 5.97 -13.94
C VAL A 66 3.20 6.46 -13.98
N ILE A 67 4.13 5.58 -13.66
CA ILE A 67 5.55 5.74 -13.95
C ILE A 67 6.06 4.53 -14.70
N HIS A 68 7.17 4.71 -15.43
CA HIS A 68 7.96 3.59 -15.91
C HIS A 68 9.02 3.22 -14.86
N HIS A 69 9.06 1.95 -14.46
CA HIS A 69 10.06 1.44 -13.51
C HIS A 69 10.44 0.01 -13.88
N GLN A 70 11.74 -0.26 -14.01
CA GLN A 70 12.30 -1.58 -14.33
C GLN A 70 11.65 -2.29 -15.55
N GLY A 71 11.36 -1.54 -16.62
CA GLY A 71 10.77 -2.10 -17.84
C GLY A 71 9.26 -2.32 -17.78
N GLY A 72 8.62 -1.95 -16.67
CA GLY A 72 7.17 -2.05 -16.48
C GLY A 72 6.52 -0.69 -16.21
N VAL A 73 5.20 -0.66 -16.34
CA VAL A 73 4.36 0.48 -15.96
C VAL A 73 3.85 0.23 -14.55
N VAL A 74 4.13 1.14 -13.63
CA VAL A 74 3.67 1.08 -12.24
C VAL A 74 2.59 2.15 -12.03
N PRO A 75 1.34 1.75 -11.76
CA PRO A 75 0.29 2.65 -11.29
C PRO A 75 0.69 3.30 -9.97
N LEU A 76 0.51 4.62 -9.85
CA LEU A 76 0.70 5.34 -8.60
C LEU A 76 -0.62 5.84 -8.03
N VAL A 77 -0.88 5.47 -6.78
CA VAL A 77 -2.09 5.83 -6.04
C VAL A 77 -1.72 6.51 -4.73
N SER A 78 -2.25 7.70 -4.48
CA SER A 78 -2.13 8.36 -3.17
C SER A 78 -3.05 7.70 -2.15
N LEU A 79 -2.46 7.12 -1.11
CA LEU A 79 -3.22 6.44 -0.07
C LEU A 79 -4.04 7.42 0.78
N ARG A 80 -3.50 8.62 1.07
CA ARG A 80 -4.26 9.71 1.74
C ARG A 80 -5.52 10.08 0.97
N ARG A 81 -5.39 10.33 -0.34
CA ARG A 81 -6.53 10.69 -1.18
C ARG A 81 -7.52 9.56 -1.33
N ALA A 82 -7.05 8.31 -1.43
CA ALA A 82 -7.91 7.14 -1.48
C ALA A 82 -8.71 6.94 -0.18
N LEU A 83 -8.20 7.43 0.95
CA LEU A 83 -8.87 7.43 2.25
C LEU A 83 -9.72 8.69 2.52
N GLY A 84 -9.89 9.56 1.53
CA GLY A 84 -10.78 10.73 1.61
C GLY A 84 -10.06 12.06 1.89
N GLU A 85 -8.75 12.08 2.09
CA GLU A 85 -7.97 13.32 2.24
C GLU A 85 -7.64 13.92 0.86
N SER A 86 -8.66 14.28 0.09
CA SER A 86 -8.48 14.75 -1.29
C SER A 86 -7.62 16.02 -1.43
N ALA A 87 -7.52 16.82 -0.37
CA ALA A 87 -6.69 18.03 -0.30
C ALA A 87 -5.20 17.76 0.03
N ALA A 88 -4.78 16.50 0.17
CA ALA A 88 -3.39 16.17 0.46
C ALA A 88 -2.46 16.71 -0.66
N VAL A 89 -1.57 17.60 -0.26
CA VAL A 89 -0.55 18.20 -1.13
C VAL A 89 0.52 17.15 -1.41
N LEU A 90 0.84 16.96 -2.69
CA LEU A 90 1.90 16.05 -3.12
C LEU A 90 3.23 16.80 -3.12
N PRO A 91 4.24 16.36 -2.32
CA PRO A 91 5.57 16.91 -2.39
C PRO A 91 6.22 16.60 -3.74
N GLU A 92 7.36 17.26 -4.04
CA GLU A 92 8.09 17.01 -5.30
C GLU A 92 8.65 15.58 -5.34
N ARG A 93 9.10 15.05 -4.20
CA ARG A 93 9.58 13.67 -4.10
C ARG A 93 8.61 12.84 -3.27
N LEU A 94 8.11 11.77 -3.87
CA LEU A 94 7.14 10.86 -3.28
C LEU A 94 7.82 9.57 -2.81
N THR A 95 7.30 8.98 -1.73
CA THR A 95 7.63 7.61 -1.33
C THR A 95 6.45 6.72 -1.70
N ALA A 96 6.67 5.66 -2.47
CA ALA A 96 5.63 4.68 -2.79
C ALA A 96 6.03 3.27 -2.36
N VAL A 97 5.09 2.55 -1.75
CA VAL A 97 5.22 1.12 -1.45
C VAL A 97 4.67 0.35 -2.65
N ARG A 98 5.54 -0.31 -3.42
CA ARG A 98 5.08 -1.16 -4.53
C ARG A 98 4.62 -2.50 -3.98
N LEU A 99 3.40 -2.89 -4.32
CA LEU A 99 2.79 -4.11 -3.84
C LEU A 99 3.18 -5.34 -4.68
N THR A 100 3.28 -6.50 -4.04
CA THR A 100 3.47 -7.79 -4.70
C THR A 100 2.15 -8.32 -5.28
N GLU A 101 2.23 -9.44 -5.99
CA GLU A 101 1.05 -10.20 -6.46
C GLU A 101 0.23 -10.84 -5.32
N LEU A 102 0.75 -10.84 -4.07
CA LEU A 102 0.02 -11.31 -2.89
C LEU A 102 -0.90 -10.24 -2.30
N ALA A 103 -0.88 -9.02 -2.84
CA ALA A 103 -1.76 -7.96 -2.41
C ALA A 103 -3.23 -8.24 -2.77
N PRO A 104 -4.18 -7.61 -2.05
CA PRO A 104 -5.60 -7.74 -2.38
C PRO A 104 -5.91 -7.42 -3.85
N ASP A 105 -6.96 -8.06 -4.38
CA ASP A 105 -7.37 -7.92 -5.78
C ASP A 105 -7.48 -6.46 -6.22
N GLY A 106 -6.94 -6.19 -7.42
CA GLY A 106 -6.91 -4.84 -7.99
C GLY A 106 -5.81 -3.94 -7.44
N LEU A 107 -5.03 -4.37 -6.43
CA LEU A 107 -3.90 -3.62 -5.88
C LEU A 107 -2.52 -4.18 -6.25
N ALA A 108 -2.45 -5.41 -6.77
CA ALA A 108 -1.21 -6.06 -7.19
C ALA A 108 -0.38 -5.17 -8.13
N GLY A 109 0.92 -5.08 -7.87
CA GLY A 109 1.87 -4.29 -8.67
C GLY A 109 1.76 -2.77 -8.53
N MET A 110 0.75 -2.23 -7.85
CA MET A 110 0.59 -0.79 -7.68
C MET A 110 1.59 -0.20 -6.69
N GLY A 111 2.02 1.04 -6.95
CA GLY A 111 2.75 1.87 -6.00
C GLY A 111 1.81 2.73 -5.17
N LEU A 112 1.69 2.41 -3.89
CA LEU A 112 0.92 3.19 -2.93
C LEU A 112 1.78 4.33 -2.38
N VAL A 113 1.47 5.55 -2.79
CA VAL A 113 2.14 6.76 -2.31
C VAL A 113 1.70 7.04 -0.87
N VAL A 114 2.71 7.10 0.00
CA VAL A 114 2.64 7.36 1.44
C VAL A 114 3.48 8.59 1.77
N ASP A 115 3.46 9.07 3.02
CA ASP A 115 4.18 10.29 3.37
C ASP A 115 5.69 10.04 3.44
N ARG A 116 6.10 8.95 4.10
CA ARG A 116 7.50 8.52 4.18
C ARG A 116 7.64 7.07 4.66
N LEU A 117 8.78 6.46 4.34
CA LEU A 117 9.27 5.26 5.00
C LEU A 117 9.79 5.60 6.40
N VAL A 118 9.35 4.87 7.42
CA VAL A 118 9.86 4.97 8.80
C VAL A 118 10.98 3.97 9.02
N GLY A 119 10.82 2.73 8.54
CA GLY A 119 11.84 1.69 8.67
C GLY A 119 11.29 0.28 8.47
N SER A 120 12.03 -0.71 8.95
CA SER A 120 11.58 -2.10 9.02
C SER A 120 11.88 -2.69 10.39
N VAL A 121 11.02 -3.56 10.88
CA VAL A 121 11.16 -4.22 12.18
C VAL A 121 10.81 -5.71 12.04
N SER A 122 11.49 -6.58 12.80
CA SER A 122 11.11 -7.99 12.85
C SER A 122 9.81 -8.14 13.66
N VAL A 123 9.01 -9.16 13.35
CA VAL A 123 7.79 -9.45 14.14
C VAL A 123 8.14 -9.76 15.60
N GLU A 124 9.28 -10.40 15.84
CA GLU A 124 9.80 -10.69 17.18
C GLU A 124 10.10 -9.42 17.97
N ASP A 125 10.75 -8.43 17.35
CA ASP A 125 11.10 -7.17 18.01
C ASP A 125 9.89 -6.28 18.29
N LEU A 126 8.81 -6.42 17.53
CA LEU A 126 7.57 -5.67 17.74
C LEU A 126 7.03 -5.87 19.17
N THR A 127 7.15 -7.09 19.69
CA THR A 127 6.69 -7.46 21.05
C THR A 127 7.46 -6.71 22.15
N LYS A 128 8.66 -6.20 21.84
CA LYS A 128 9.51 -5.46 22.79
C LYS A 128 9.08 -4.00 22.94
N PHE A 129 8.24 -3.48 22.04
CA PHE A 129 7.77 -2.08 22.05
C PHE A 129 6.23 -1.97 22.01
N PRO A 130 5.53 -2.47 23.04
CA PRO A 130 4.06 -2.57 23.05
C PRO A 130 3.33 -1.22 23.06
N ALA A 131 4.03 -0.12 23.38
CA ALA A 131 3.43 1.21 23.44
C ALA A 131 3.19 1.85 22.06
N VAL A 132 3.81 1.33 21.00
CA VAL A 132 3.63 1.87 19.64
C VAL A 132 2.51 1.12 18.94
N THR A 133 1.38 1.80 18.72
CA THR A 133 0.28 1.24 17.94
C THR A 133 0.56 1.42 16.46
N TYR A 134 0.74 0.30 15.76
CA TYR A 134 0.80 0.26 14.30
C TYR A 134 -0.55 -0.17 13.75
N VAL A 135 -0.99 0.47 12.68
CA VAL A 135 -2.19 0.06 11.95
C VAL A 135 -1.78 -0.93 10.86
N PRO A 136 -2.26 -2.19 10.87
CA PRO A 136 -1.94 -3.14 9.81
C PRO A 136 -2.38 -2.60 8.47
N ALA A 137 -1.45 -2.50 7.51
CA ALA A 137 -1.75 -1.98 6.18
C ALA A 137 -2.88 -2.77 5.52
N ALA A 138 -2.94 -4.09 5.71
CA ALA A 138 -4.02 -4.94 5.21
C ALA A 138 -5.43 -4.42 5.60
N SER A 139 -5.61 -3.92 6.83
CA SER A 139 -6.90 -3.36 7.28
C SER A 139 -7.26 -2.05 6.55
N VAL A 140 -6.25 -1.28 6.14
CA VAL A 140 -6.42 -0.06 5.34
C VAL A 140 -6.68 -0.42 3.88
N LEU A 141 -5.92 -1.37 3.32
CA LEU A 141 -6.06 -1.83 1.94
C LEU A 141 -7.43 -2.44 1.68
N ALA A 142 -7.97 -3.21 2.64
CA ALA A 142 -9.31 -3.79 2.56
C ALA A 142 -10.44 -2.75 2.46
N ARG A 143 -10.17 -1.49 2.83
CA ARG A 143 -11.13 -0.38 2.74
C ARG A 143 -11.02 0.39 1.43
N LEU A 144 -10.01 0.13 0.61
CA LEU A 144 -9.84 0.80 -0.67
C LEU A 144 -10.90 0.30 -1.65
N ALA A 145 -11.35 1.20 -2.52
CA ALA A 145 -12.34 0.86 -3.52
C ALA A 145 -11.75 -0.20 -4.48
N PRO A 146 -12.47 -1.30 -4.77
CA PRO A 146 -11.97 -2.37 -5.64
C PRO A 146 -11.72 -1.90 -7.09
N ASN A 147 -12.32 -0.77 -7.47
CA ASN A 147 -12.22 -0.14 -8.78
C ASN A 147 -11.35 1.12 -8.78
N LEU A 148 -10.45 1.28 -7.81
CA LEU A 148 -9.55 2.45 -7.72
C LEU A 148 -8.76 2.68 -9.01
N TRP A 149 -8.37 1.59 -9.67
CA TRP A 149 -7.63 1.57 -10.94
C TRP A 149 -8.53 1.38 -12.17
N GLN A 150 -9.80 1.79 -12.09
CA GLN A 150 -10.69 1.80 -13.26
C GLN A 150 -10.97 3.24 -13.71
N PRO A 151 -10.98 3.51 -15.03
CA PRO A 151 -11.45 4.79 -15.55
C PRO A 151 -12.89 5.04 -15.09
N GLN A 152 -13.12 6.20 -14.49
CA GLN A 152 -14.45 6.75 -14.31
C GLN A 152 -14.97 7.06 -15.72
N ARG A 153 -16.05 6.39 -16.13
CA ARG A 153 -16.62 6.53 -17.48
C ARG A 153 -16.81 8.02 -17.81
N TRP A 154 -16.75 8.37 -19.09
CA TRP A 154 -17.37 9.60 -19.61
C TRP A 154 -18.85 9.53 -19.24
N ALA A 155 -19.22 10.05 -18.07
CA ALA A 155 -20.60 10.38 -17.79
C ALA A 155 -20.93 11.49 -18.79
N ALA A 156 -21.73 11.12 -19.79
CA ALA A 156 -22.22 12.00 -20.84
C ALA A 156 -22.94 13.22 -20.24
#